data_AF-A0A9P4QWR7-F1
#
_entry.id   AF-A0A9P4QWR7-F1
#
_cell.length_a   1.000
_cell.length_b   1.000
_cell.length_c   1.000
_cell.angle_alpha   90.00
_cell.angle_beta   90.00
_cell.angle_gamma   90.00
#
_symmetry.space_group_name_H-M   'P 1'
#
loop_
_entity.id
_entity.type
_entity.pdbx_description
1 polymer ?
#
loop_
_entity_poly.entity_id
_entity_poly.type
_entity_poly.pdbx_seq_one_letter_code
_entity_poly.pdbx_strand_id
1 'polypeptide(L)' 'LTPCEENAIVNLLLQMAEFGQPVRIKHIPSLAFIVARQRSTNKPVKPPGRNWARAFEKHHPELKARKSTALDWD' A
#
# COMPACT_ATOMS: atom_id res chain seq x y z
N LEU A 1 8.11 6.66 2.63
CA LEU A 1 7.58 7.32 1.41
C LEU A 1 7.36 8.78 1.72
N THR A 2 7.28 9.63 0.71
CA THR A 2 6.75 10.98 0.91
C THR A 2 5.23 10.89 1.11
N PRO A 3 4.60 11.84 1.83
CA PRO A 3 3.15 11.84 2.01
C PRO A 3 2.37 11.80 0.67
N CYS A 4 2.92 12.42 -0.39
CA CYS A 4 2.32 12.40 -1.73
C CYS A 4 2.35 11.00 -2.36
N GLU A 5 3.47 10.27 -2.22
CA GLU A 5 3.57 8.88 -2.72
C GLU A 5 2.64 7.96 -1.95
N GLU A 6 2.50 8.17 -0.64
CA GLU A 6 1.61 7.39 0.23
C GLU A 6 0.15 7.56 -0.21
N ASN A 7 -0.31 8.80 -0.43
CA ASN A 7 -1.63 9.08 -0.97
C ASN A 7 -1.86 8.51 -2.38
N ALA A 8 -0.84 8.50 -3.24
CA ALA A 8 -0.96 7.89 -4.57
C ALA A 8 -1.19 6.38 -4.49
N ILE A 9 -0.51 5.70 -3.55
CA ILE A 9 -0.72 4.27 -3.29
C ILE A 9 -2.14 4.04 -2.77
N VAL A 10 -2.63 4.87 -1.84
CA VAL A 10 -4.00 4.78 -1.31
C VAL A 10 -5.03 4.93 -2.43
N ASN A 11 -4.90 5.96 -3.27
CA ASN A 11 -5.81 6.18 -4.41
C ASN A 11 -5.83 5.00 -5.38
N LEU A 12 -4.66 4.45 -5.70
CA LEU A 12 -4.54 3.26 -6.55
C LEU A 12 -5.27 2.05 -5.93
N LEU A 13 -5.12 1.83 -4.63
CA LEU A 13 -5.80 0.75 -3.91
C LEU A 13 -7.33 0.94 -3.90
N LEU A 14 -7.79 2.18 -3.72
CA LEU A 14 -9.21 2.53 -3.77
C LEU A 14 -9.80 2.30 -5.16
N GLN A 15 -9.08 2.66 -6.22
CA GLN A 15 -9.47 2.39 -7.61
C GLN A 15 -9.53 0.90 -7.89
N MET A 16 -8.52 0.14 -7.48
CA MET A 16 -8.52 -1.31 -7.66
C MET A 16 -9.68 -2.00 -6.92
N ALA A 17 -10.06 -1.49 -5.76
CA ALA A 17 -11.27 -1.95 -5.06
C ALA A 17 -12.56 -1.61 -5.84
N GLU A 18 -12.67 -0.43 -6.45
CA GLU A 18 -13.80 -0.06 -7.32
C GLU A 18 -13.89 -0.93 -8.57
N PHE A 19 -12.75 -1.33 -9.14
CA PHE A 19 -12.69 -2.28 -10.26
C PHE A 19 -12.97 -3.74 -9.84
N GLY A 20 -13.31 -4.00 -8.58
CA GLY A 20 -13.61 -5.34 -8.08
C GLY A 20 -12.38 -6.24 -7.91
N GLN A 21 -11.17 -5.66 -7.96
CA GLN A 21 -9.90 -6.37 -7.79
C GLN A 21 -9.14 -5.86 -6.55
N PRO A 22 -9.60 -6.18 -5.33
CA PRO A 22 -8.93 -5.71 -4.12
C PRO A 22 -7.50 -6.27 -4.01
N VAL A 23 -6.52 -5.38 -3.80
CA VAL A 23 -5.12 -5.76 -3.59
C VAL A 23 -4.90 -6.27 -2.17
N ARG A 24 -4.21 -7.40 -2.02
CA ARG A 24 -3.87 -7.96 -0.71
C ARG A 24 -2.83 -7.11 0.02
N ILE A 25 -2.97 -6.94 1.34
CA ILE A 25 -2.05 -6.13 2.18
C ILE A 25 -0.60 -6.61 2.06
N LYS A 26 -0.37 -7.92 1.88
CA LYS A 26 0.98 -8.48 1.70
C LYS A 26 1.75 -7.89 0.51
N HIS A 27 1.06 -7.36 -0.50
CA HIS A 27 1.69 -6.75 -1.67
C HIS A 27 1.90 -5.23 -1.54
N ILE A 28 1.25 -4.56 -0.56
CA ILE A 28 1.38 -3.11 -0.35
C ILE A 28 2.83 -2.71 0.01
N PRO A 29 3.56 -3.43 0.89
CA PRO A 29 4.98 -3.18 1.13
C PRO A 29 5.82 -3.26 -0.15
N SER A 30 5.53 -4.21 -1.04
CA SER A 30 6.25 -4.35 -2.31
C SER A 30 5.94 -3.19 -3.27
N LEU A 31 4.68 -2.74 -3.35
CA LEU A 31 4.29 -1.57 -4.14
C LEU A 31 4.98 -0.30 -3.62
N ALA A 32 4.93 -0.08 -2.31
CA ALA A 32 5.64 0.99 -1.61
C ALA A 32 7.15 0.97 -1.90
N PHE A 33 7.76 -0.21 -1.94
CA PHE A 33 9.17 -0.38 -2.27
C PHE A 33 9.49 -0.01 -3.73
N ILE A 34 8.65 -0.45 -4.67
CA ILE A 34 8.82 -0.14 -6.10
C ILE A 34 8.74 1.37 -6.32
N VAL A 35 7.73 2.04 -5.75
CA VAL A 35 7.55 3.50 -5.84
C VAL A 35 8.77 4.22 -5.25
N ALA A 36 9.19 3.82 -4.04
CA ALA A 36 10.33 4.45 -3.39
C ALA A 36 11.65 4.24 -4.16
N ARG A 37 11.83 3.06 -4.78
CA ARG A 37 12.98 2.74 -5.65
C ARG A 37 12.95 3.56 -6.94
N GLN A 38 11.79 3.75 -7.57
CA GLN A 38 11.65 4.58 -8.76
C GLN A 38 12.04 6.04 -8.49
N ARG A 39 11.64 6.59 -7.33
CA ARG A 39 12.09 7.93 -6.91
C ARG A 39 13.59 8.00 -6.65
N SER A 40 14.18 6.93 -6.12
CA SER A 40 15.57 6.88 -5.69
C SER A 40 16.44 6.21 -6.75
N THR A 41 16.45 6.73 -7.98
CA THR A 41 17.20 6.17 -9.11
C THR A 41 18.70 6.01 -8.81
N ASN A 42 19.24 6.81 -7.89
CA ASN A 42 20.66 6.83 -7.50
C ASN A 42 20.96 6.34 -6.08
N LYS A 43 19.97 5.93 -5.26
CA LYS A 43 20.22 5.54 -3.85
C LYS A 43 19.52 4.22 -3.50
N PRO A 44 20.22 3.26 -2.86
CA PRO A 44 19.58 2.04 -2.39
C PRO A 44 18.52 2.39 -1.35
N VAL A 45 17.28 2.02 -1.65
CA VAL A 45 16.15 2.17 -0.73
C VAL A 45 16.02 0.89 0.08
N LYS A 46 15.82 1.01 1.39
CA LYS A 46 15.51 -0.15 2.23
C LYS A 46 14.07 -0.57 2.01
N PRO A 47 13.77 -1.88 1.96
CA PRO A 47 12.39 -2.33 1.93
C PRO A 47 11.64 -1.83 3.18
N PRO A 48 10.33 -1.55 3.05
CA PRO A 48 9.50 -1.22 4.20
C PRO A 48 9.56 -2.35 5.22
N GLY A 49 9.81 -1.99 6.49
CA GLY A 49 9.98 -2.97 7.57
C GLY A 49 8.71 -3.75 7.89
N ARG A 50 8.85 -4.83 8.68
CA ARG A 50 7.75 -5.74 9.06
C ARG A 50 6.50 -5.04 9.63
N ASN A 51 6.70 -3.93 10.35
CA ASN A 51 5.62 -3.16 10.98
C ASN A 51 5.03 -2.05 10.07
N TRP A 52 5.59 -1.84 8.88
CA TRP A 52 5.18 -0.75 7.99
C TRP A 52 3.75 -0.95 7.48
N ALA A 53 3.37 -2.17 7.07
CA ALA A 53 2.01 -2.48 6.64
C ALA A 53 0.97 -2.18 7.73
N ARG A 54 1.31 -2.48 8.99
CA ARG A 54 0.44 -2.21 10.15
C ARG A 54 0.33 -0.73 10.47
N ALA A 55 1.43 0.02 10.35
CA ALA A 55 1.43 1.47 10.49
C ALA A 55 0.61 2.15 9.37
N PHE A 56 0.77 1.69 8.13
CA PHE A 56 0.02 2.17 6.97
C PHE A 56 -1.49 1.92 7.13
N GLU A 57 -1.89 0.74 7.60
CA GLU A 57 -3.29 0.46 7.90
C GLU A 57 -3.85 1.41 8.98
N LYS A 58 -3.06 1.74 10.01
CA LYS A 58 -3.49 2.66 11.07
C LYS A 58 -3.67 4.10 10.56
N HIS A 59 -2.86 4.51 9.58
CA HIS A 59 -2.94 5.86 9.01
C HIS A 59 -4.09 6.02 8.01
N HIS A 60 -4.54 4.92 7.37
CA HIS A 60 -5.53 4.94 6.29
C HIS A 60 -6.75 4.07 6.59
N PRO A 61 -7.64 4.51 7.50
CA PRO A 61 -8.87 3.79 7.79
C PRO A 61 -9.81 3.69 6.58
N GLU A 62 -9.69 4.55 5.56
CA GLU A 62 -10.47 4.44 4.31
C GLU A 62 -10.24 3.09 3.59
N LEU A 63 -9.02 2.55 3.65
CA LEU A 63 -8.70 1.24 3.08
C LEU A 63 -9.33 0.10 3.88
N LYS A 64 -9.66 0.33 5.15
CA LYS A 64 -10.36 -0.63 6.01
C LYS A 64 -11.85 -0.68 5.72
N ALA A 65 -12.45 0.44 5.31
CA ALA A 65 -13.87 0.54 5.00
C ALA A 65 -14.26 -0.14 3.67
N ARG A 66 -13.36 -0.12 2.68
CA ARG A 66 -13.55 -0.81 1.38
C ARG A 66 -13.05 -2.25 1.35
N LYS A 67 -12.77 -2.85 2.52
CA LYS A 67 -12.48 -4.28 2.66
C LYS A 67 -13.73 -5.06 2.25
N SER A 68 -13.84 -5.39 0.97
CA SER A 68 -14.79 -6.40 0.52
C SER A 68 -14.49 -7.68 1.30
N THR A 69 -15.51 -8.19 1.97
CA THR A 69 -15.56 -9.31 2.90
C THR A 69 -15.11 -10.67 2.31
N ALA A 70 -14.47 -10.68 1.15
CA ALA A 70 -14.17 -11.86 0.34
C ALA A 70 -12.70 -12.30 0.33
N LEU A 71 -11.82 -11.67 1.11
CA LEU A 71 -10.50 -12.22 1.37
C LEU A 71 -10.36 -12.53 2.84
N ASP A 72 -10.65 -13.78 3.19
CA ASP A 72 -10.14 -14.38 4.40
C ASP A 72 -8.60 -14.25 4.42
N TRP A 73 -8.11 -13.78 5.56
CA TRP A 73 -6.79 -13.22 5.76
C TRP A 73 -5.86 -14.26 6.43
N ASP A 74 -5.64 -15.39 5.78
CA ASP A 74 -4.59 -16.38 6.12
C ASP A 74 -3.53 -16.49 5.02
#